data_AF-A0AAU8H306-F1
#
_entry.id   AF-A0AAU8H306-F1
#
_cell.length_a   1.000
_cell.length_b   1.000
_cell.length_c   1.000
_cell.angle_alpha   90.00
_cell.angle_beta   90.00
_cell.angle_gamma   90.00
#
_symmetry.space_group_name_H-M   'P 1'
#
loop_
_entity.id
_entity.type
_entity.pdbx_description
1 polymer ?
#
loop_
_entity_poly.entity_id
_entity_poly.type
_entity_poly.pdbx_seq_one_letter_code
_entity_poly.pdbx_strand_id
1 'polypeptide(L)'
;MKKVIILLLILLVFGCGGKKQVKPPSEEYSYTTQAFKIVDEIRQAYQNKDNSGIRKHCSESAYREIIASIRPFDRAELEFTPVFAEMFADGFRLYVSWNGKWSYLGKETEERGLAIFLIKGNPPQVEKILRGNPFRYPD
;
A
#
# COMPACT_ATOMS: atom_id res chain seq x y z
N MET A 1 -27.74 15.57 -52.69
CA MET A 1 -26.37 15.18 -52.27
C MET A 1 -25.99 15.69 -50.87
N LYS A 2 -26.24 16.96 -50.51
CA LYS A 2 -25.94 17.51 -49.16
C LYS A 2 -26.58 16.73 -48.00
N LYS A 3 -27.83 16.26 -48.15
CA LYS A 3 -28.56 15.50 -47.11
C LYS A 3 -27.97 14.11 -46.84
N VAL A 4 -27.35 13.48 -47.85
CA VAL A 4 -26.71 12.15 -47.72
C VAL A 4 -25.36 12.27 -46.99
N ILE A 5 -24.62 13.35 -47.27
CA ILE A 5 -23.35 13.64 -46.59
C ILE A 5 -23.59 13.92 -45.10
N ILE A 6 -24.66 14.64 -44.74
CA ILE A 6 -25.03 14.91 -43.35
C ILE A 6 -25.39 13.61 -42.61
N LEU A 7 -26.12 12.69 -43.27
CA LEU A 7 -26.48 11.40 -42.68
C LEU A 7 -25.24 10.52 -42.41
N LEU A 8 -24.27 10.53 -43.32
CA LEU A 8 -23.00 9.82 -43.17
C LEU A 8 -22.12 10.41 -42.05
N LEU A 9 -22.13 11.73 -41.90
CA LEU A 9 -21.40 12.40 -40.82
C LEU A 9 -21.98 12.03 -39.45
N ILE A 10 -23.31 11.97 -39.32
CA ILE A 10 -23.99 11.61 -38.07
C ILE A 10 -23.67 10.16 -37.65
N LEU A 11 -23.61 9.23 -38.60
CA LEU A 11 -23.27 7.82 -38.34
C LEU A 11 -21.82 7.64 -37.85
N LEU A 12 -20.89 8.50 -38.26
CA LEU A 12 -19.48 8.45 -37.82
C LEU A 12 -19.29 8.91 -36.37
N VAL A 13 -20.15 9.78 -35.83
CA VAL A 13 -20.03 10.27 -34.44
C VAL A 13 -20.48 9.22 -33.41
N PHE A 14 -21.40 8.32 -33.77
CA PHE A 14 -21.86 7.24 -32.89
C PHE A 14 -20.99 5.97 -32.92
N GLY A 15 -20.00 5.89 -33.83
CA GLY A 15 -19.15 4.71 -33.99
C GLY A 15 -18.01 4.57 -32.97
N CYS A 16 -17.64 5.64 -32.26
CA CYS A 16 -16.47 5.66 -31.35
C CYS A 16 -16.84 5.69 -29.85
N GLY A 17 -18.01 5.16 -29.48
CA GLY A 17 -18.54 5.22 -28.11
C GLY A 17 -18.68 3.87 -27.39
N GLY A 18 -18.14 2.78 -27.93
CA GLY A 18 -18.15 1.49 -27.24
C GLY A 18 -17.31 1.60 -25.96
N LYS A 19 -17.96 1.59 -24.78
CA LYS A 19 -17.26 1.49 -23.50
C LYS A 19 -16.30 0.30 -23.59
N LYS A 20 -15.01 0.59 -23.63
CA LYS A 20 -13.94 -0.40 -23.67
C LYS A 20 -14.22 -1.35 -22.52
N GLN A 21 -14.60 -2.60 -22.80
CA GLN A 21 -14.81 -3.61 -21.78
C GLN A 21 -13.45 -3.87 -21.14
N VAL A 22 -13.19 -3.19 -20.02
CA VAL A 22 -12.00 -3.43 -19.21
C VAL A 22 -12.21 -4.80 -18.58
N LYS A 23 -11.32 -5.74 -18.88
CA LYS A 23 -11.36 -7.06 -18.24
C LYS A 23 -11.34 -6.85 -16.71
N PRO A 24 -12.18 -7.55 -15.94
CA PRO A 24 -12.09 -7.48 -14.50
C PRO A 24 -10.64 -7.84 -14.09
N PRO A 25 -10.07 -7.13 -13.11
CA PRO A 25 -8.74 -7.45 -12.62
C PRO A 25 -8.68 -8.92 -12.19
N SER A 26 -7.52 -9.57 -12.36
CA SER A 26 -7.34 -10.88 -11.76
C SER A 26 -7.50 -10.77 -10.24
N GLU A 27 -7.83 -11.90 -9.63
CA GLU A 27 -7.89 -11.99 -8.18
C GLU A 27 -6.55 -11.57 -7.57
N GLU A 28 -5.42 -12.07 -8.09
CA GLU A 28 -4.10 -11.72 -7.54
C GLU A 28 -3.79 -10.22 -7.62
N TYR A 29 -4.20 -9.54 -8.71
CA TYR A 29 -4.03 -8.10 -8.85
C TYR A 29 -4.83 -7.33 -7.81
N SER A 30 -6.12 -7.68 -7.65
CA SER A 30 -7.02 -7.05 -6.69
C SER A 30 -6.48 -7.21 -5.26
N TYR A 31 -6.03 -8.43 -4.93
CA TYR A 31 -5.48 -8.74 -3.61
C TYR A 31 -4.16 -8.03 -3.34
N THR A 32 -3.22 -8.04 -4.28
CA THR A 32 -1.94 -7.33 -4.15
C THR A 32 -2.15 -5.84 -3.92
N THR A 33 -3.11 -5.25 -4.65
CA THR A 33 -3.47 -3.84 -4.51
C THR A 33 -4.05 -3.54 -3.12
N GLN A 34 -4.94 -4.39 -2.62
CA GLN A 34 -5.53 -4.23 -1.29
C GLN A 34 -4.49 -4.41 -0.17
N ALA A 35 -3.63 -5.43 -0.28
CA ALA A 35 -2.55 -5.69 0.66
C ALA A 35 -1.58 -4.52 0.74
N PHE A 36 -1.14 -4.00 -0.41
CA PHE A 36 -0.26 -2.84 -0.45
C PHE A 36 -0.92 -1.59 0.12
N LYS A 37 -2.21 -1.35 -0.19
CA LYS A 37 -2.96 -0.23 0.38
C LYS A 37 -2.95 -0.24 1.92
N ILE A 38 -3.18 -1.40 2.54
CA ILE A 38 -3.19 -1.53 4.01
C ILE A 38 -1.82 -1.18 4.60
N VAL A 39 -0.75 -1.70 4.00
CA VAL A 39 0.62 -1.44 4.46
C VAL A 39 1.01 0.03 4.25
N ASP A 40 0.56 0.65 3.15
CA ASP A 40 0.76 2.07 2.91
C ASP A 40 -0.04 2.96 3.89
N GLU A 41 -1.27 2.57 4.25
CA GLU A 41 -2.07 3.26 5.28
C GLU A 41 -1.37 3.21 6.65
N ILE A 42 -0.76 2.08 7.02
CA ILE A 42 0.07 1.96 8.23
C ILE A 42 1.29 2.89 8.15
N ARG A 43 1.99 2.92 7.01
CA ARG A 43 3.14 3.82 6.79
C ARG A 43 2.75 5.29 6.97
N GLN A 44 1.63 5.70 6.38
CA GLN A 44 1.12 7.07 6.53
C GLN A 44 0.77 7.38 7.99
N ALA A 45 0.08 6.46 8.66
CA ALA A 45 -0.27 6.60 10.07
C ALA A 45 0.98 6.73 10.96
N TYR A 46 2.02 5.93 10.70
CA TYR A 46 3.31 6.02 11.40
C TYR A 46 3.94 7.41 11.28
N GLN A 47 4.10 7.93 10.05
CA GLN A 47 4.70 9.25 9.83
C GLN A 47 3.89 10.37 10.50
N ASN A 48 2.56 10.21 10.56
CA ASN A 48 1.64 11.15 11.19
C ASN A 48 1.48 10.92 12.70
N LYS A 49 2.20 9.97 13.30
CA LYS A 49 2.09 9.58 14.72
C LYS A 49 0.67 9.18 15.13
N ASP A 50 -0.10 8.62 14.19
CA ASP A 50 -1.48 8.16 14.40
C ASP A 50 -1.51 6.67 14.78
N ASN A 51 -1.44 6.40 16.09
CA ASN A 51 -1.51 5.04 16.61
C ASN A 51 -2.87 4.35 16.31
N SER A 52 -3.95 5.12 16.17
CA SER A 52 -5.27 4.56 15.88
C SER A 52 -5.34 4.06 14.43
N GLY A 53 -4.72 4.79 13.50
CA GLY A 53 -4.54 4.39 12.11
C GLY A 53 -3.71 3.12 11.98
N ILE A 54 -2.60 3.01 12.71
CA ILE A 54 -1.79 1.77 12.76
C ILE A 54 -2.65 0.59 13.26
N ARG A 55 -3.36 0.78 14.38
CA ARG A 55 -4.16 -0.28 15.02
C ARG A 55 -5.27 -0.81 14.11
N LYS A 56 -5.94 0.06 13.35
CA LYS A 56 -7.04 -0.31 12.44
C LYS A 56 -6.63 -1.40 11.43
N HIS A 57 -5.37 -1.40 11.03
CA HIS A 57 -4.82 -2.23 9.97
C HIS A 57 -3.95 -3.39 10.47
N CYS A 58 -3.83 -3.56 11.78
CA CYS A 58 -3.02 -4.59 12.41
C CYS A 58 -3.88 -5.50 13.30
N SER A 59 -3.44 -6.74 13.48
CA SER A 59 -3.88 -7.52 14.64
C SER A 59 -3.34 -6.89 15.93
N GLU A 60 -3.92 -7.25 17.06
CA GLU A 60 -3.53 -6.68 18.35
C GLU A 60 -2.06 -7.02 18.71
N SER A 61 -1.56 -8.19 18.32
CA SER A 61 -0.17 -8.59 18.51
C SER A 61 0.78 -7.74 17.66
N ALA A 62 0.51 -7.60 16.36
CA ALA A 62 1.30 -6.77 15.45
C ALA A 62 1.29 -5.31 15.87
N TYR A 63 0.14 -4.78 16.26
CA TYR A 63 0.00 -3.42 16.76
C TYR A 63 0.94 -3.18 17.96
N ARG A 64 0.91 -4.06 18.95
CA ARG A 64 1.78 -3.95 20.13
C ARG A 64 3.26 -4.01 19.77
N GLU A 65 3.63 -4.92 18.86
CA GLU A 65 5.01 -5.04 18.38
C GLU A 65 5.48 -3.75 17.70
N ILE A 66 4.66 -3.18 16.81
CA ILE A 66 4.96 -1.92 16.13
C ILE A 66 5.13 -0.80 17.15
N ILE A 67 4.12 -0.55 18.01
CA ILE A 67 4.16 0.55 18.98
C ILE A 67 5.34 0.42 19.94
N ALA A 68 5.66 -0.78 20.41
CA ALA A 68 6.80 -1.01 21.28
C ALA A 68 8.16 -0.77 20.59
N SER A 69 8.21 -0.86 19.26
CA SER A 69 9.42 -0.61 18.46
C SER A 69 9.64 0.85 18.10
N ILE A 70 8.61 1.70 18.17
CA ILE A 70 8.70 3.11 17.76
C ILE A 70 9.67 3.86 18.67
N ARG A 71 10.71 4.43 18.04
CA ARG A 71 11.64 5.36 18.70
C ARG A 71 11.15 6.80 18.57
N PRO A 72 11.55 7.71 19.47
CA PRO A 72 11.22 9.12 19.33
C PRO A 72 11.76 9.70 18.01
N PHE A 73 10.92 10.46 17.31
CA PHE A 73 11.31 11.25 16.14
C PHE A 73 10.45 12.51 16.05
N ASP A 74 10.99 13.57 15.46
CA ASP A 74 10.28 14.81 15.16
C ASP A 74 9.52 14.65 13.84
N ARG A 75 10.22 14.22 12.79
CA ARG A 75 9.69 13.93 11.45
C ARG A 75 10.19 12.58 10.95
N ALA A 76 9.35 11.88 10.20
CA ALA A 76 9.69 10.67 9.47
C ALA A 76 9.15 10.76 8.04
N GLU A 77 9.97 10.40 7.08
CA GLU A 77 9.63 10.25 5.67
C GLU A 77 9.99 8.82 5.26
N LEU A 78 8.97 7.98 5.08
CA LEU A 78 9.10 6.60 4.63
C LEU A 78 8.47 6.47 3.26
N GLU A 79 9.16 5.80 2.37
CA GLU A 79 8.66 5.43 1.04
C GLU A 79 8.66 3.91 0.91
N PHE A 80 7.53 3.35 0.50
CA PHE A 80 7.35 1.91 0.31
C PHE A 80 7.16 1.58 -1.17
N THR A 81 7.90 0.59 -1.63
CA THR A 81 7.80 0.04 -2.98
C THR A 81 7.44 -1.44 -2.89
N PRO A 82 6.28 -1.88 -3.40
CA PRO A 82 5.94 -3.28 -3.42
C PRO A 82 6.87 -4.01 -4.40
N VAL A 83 7.50 -5.08 -3.92
CA VAL A 83 8.45 -5.88 -4.72
C VAL A 83 7.76 -7.14 -5.23
N PHE A 84 7.07 -7.84 -4.33
CA PHE A 84 6.46 -9.12 -4.63
C PHE A 84 5.34 -9.42 -3.64
N ALA A 85 4.35 -10.19 -4.09
CA ALA A 85 3.26 -10.68 -3.26
C ALA A 85 3.09 -12.18 -3.47
N GLU A 86 2.97 -12.92 -2.38
CA GLU A 86 2.70 -14.36 -2.38
C GLU A 86 1.41 -14.63 -1.62
N MET A 87 0.54 -15.46 -2.20
CA MET A 87 -0.69 -15.91 -1.59
C MET A 87 -0.50 -17.34 -1.07
N PHE A 88 -0.97 -17.59 0.15
CA PHE A 88 -0.96 -18.90 0.79
C PHE A 88 -2.37 -19.24 1.27
N ALA A 89 -2.58 -20.48 1.72
CA ALA A 89 -3.90 -20.96 2.13
C ALA A 89 -4.54 -20.11 3.26
N ASP A 90 -3.74 -19.46 4.11
CA ASP A 90 -4.19 -18.75 5.30
C ASP A 90 -3.79 -17.25 5.33
N GLY A 91 -3.38 -16.69 4.20
CA GLY A 91 -3.04 -15.26 4.09
C GLY A 91 -2.01 -14.93 3.02
N PHE A 92 -1.35 -13.80 3.19
CA PHE A 92 -0.46 -13.21 2.19
C PHE A 92 0.88 -12.82 2.79
N ARG A 93 1.91 -12.85 1.95
CA ARG A 93 3.20 -12.20 2.21
C ARG A 93 3.39 -11.09 1.21
N LEU A 94 3.48 -9.86 1.70
CA LEU A 94 3.84 -8.71 0.89
C LEU A 94 5.27 -8.31 1.19
N TYR A 95 6.12 -8.40 0.18
CA TYR A 95 7.51 -7.97 0.23
C TYR A 95 7.58 -6.50 -0.18
N VAL A 96 8.07 -5.66 0.72
CA VAL A 96 8.13 -4.22 0.52
C VAL A 96 9.56 -3.75 0.73
N SER A 97 10.14 -3.21 -0.33
CA SER A 97 11.37 -2.44 -0.21
C SER A 97 10.99 -1.08 0.36
N TRP A 98 11.77 -0.57 1.30
CA TRP A 98 11.52 0.73 1.90
C TRP A 98 12.80 1.55 2.00
N ASN A 99 12.63 2.86 1.88
CA ASN A 99 13.63 3.86 2.24
C ASN A 99 13.00 4.77 3.29
N GLY A 100 13.79 5.21 4.26
CA GLY A 100 13.31 6.07 5.33
C GLY A 100 14.33 7.13 5.69
N LYS A 101 13.83 8.31 6.03
CA LYS A 101 14.55 9.42 6.61
C LYS A 101 13.84 9.89 7.87
N TRP A 102 14.57 10.00 8.97
CA TRP A 102 14.06 10.46 10.25
C TRP A 102 14.87 11.66 10.72
N SER A 103 14.21 12.58 11.42
CA SER A 103 14.89 13.61 12.20
C SER A 103 14.49 13.55 13.66
N TYR A 104 15.45 13.73 14.55
CA TYR A 104 15.20 13.83 15.98
C TYR A 104 16.25 14.75 16.63
N LEU A 105 15.78 15.82 17.29
CA LEU A 105 16.64 16.80 17.97
C LEU A 105 17.74 17.37 17.06
N GLY A 106 17.40 17.63 15.80
CA GLY A 106 18.30 18.18 14.78
C GLY A 106 19.30 17.18 14.19
N LYS A 107 19.26 15.90 14.57
CA LYS A 107 20.01 14.83 13.91
C LYS A 107 19.15 14.16 12.86
N GLU A 108 19.73 13.89 11.70
CA GLU A 108 19.09 13.11 10.64
C GLU A 108 19.62 11.67 10.62
N THR A 109 18.76 10.73 10.27
CA THR A 109 19.11 9.32 10.07
C THR A 109 18.41 8.84 8.82
N GLU A 110 19.13 8.15 7.95
CA GLU A 110 18.59 7.55 6.73
C GLU A 110 18.90 6.06 6.74
N GLU A 111 17.92 5.25 6.36
CA GLU A 111 18.06 3.80 6.27
C GLU A 111 17.13 3.24 5.19
N ARG A 112 17.45 2.04 4.72
CA ARG A 112 16.62 1.30 3.77
C ARG A 112 16.62 -0.18 4.10
N GLY A 113 15.61 -0.89 3.59
CA GLY A 113 15.55 -2.32 3.81
C GLY A 113 14.44 -3.02 3.04
N LEU A 114 14.28 -4.28 3.36
CA LEU A 114 13.20 -5.14 2.87
C LEU A 114 12.44 -5.68 4.06
N ALA A 115 11.14 -5.36 4.12
CA ALA A 115 10.19 -5.89 5.08
C ALA A 115 9.30 -6.93 4.41
N ILE A 116 8.87 -7.92 5.18
CA ILE A 116 7.82 -8.88 4.76
C ILE A 116 6.64 -8.70 5.70
N PHE A 117 5.52 -8.22 5.17
CA PHE A 117 4.26 -8.08 5.90
C PHE A 117 3.45 -9.37 5.73
N LEU A 118 3.20 -10.05 6.84
CA LEU A 118 2.24 -11.16 6.89
C LEU A 118 0.85 -10.56 7.06
N ILE A 119 -0.05 -10.81 6.12
CA ILE A 119 -1.41 -10.27 6.14
C ILE A 119 -2.40 -11.43 6.19
N LYS A 120 -3.33 -11.40 7.15
CA LYS A 120 -4.33 -12.47 7.36
C LYS A 120 -5.71 -11.90 7.68
N GLY A 121 -6.71 -12.78 7.66
CA GLY A 121 -8.07 -12.46 8.10
C GLY A 121 -8.95 -11.83 7.03
N ASN A 122 -10.23 -11.66 7.38
CA ASN A 122 -11.23 -10.94 6.60
C ASN A 122 -12.06 -10.07 7.56
N PRO A 123 -11.83 -8.74 7.62
CA PRO A 123 -10.99 -7.96 6.71
C PRO A 123 -9.48 -8.23 6.89
N PRO A 124 -8.67 -8.06 5.83
CA PRO A 124 -7.23 -8.28 5.90
C PRO A 124 -6.54 -7.32 6.87
N GLN A 125 -5.66 -7.87 7.70
CA GLN A 125 -4.87 -7.15 8.69
C GLN A 125 -3.43 -7.65 8.70
N VAL A 126 -2.48 -6.75 8.99
CA VAL A 126 -1.09 -7.11 9.24
C VAL A 126 -1.00 -7.89 10.55
N GLU A 127 -0.57 -9.15 10.46
CA GLU A 127 -0.40 -10.07 11.58
C GLU A 127 1.02 -10.04 12.14
N LYS A 128 2.01 -9.75 11.28
CA LYS A 128 3.41 -9.67 11.68
C LYS A 128 4.25 -8.95 10.62
N ILE A 129 5.32 -8.30 11.06
CA ILE A 129 6.37 -7.78 10.19
C ILE A 129 7.62 -8.63 10.40
N LEU A 130 8.16 -9.19 9.33
CA LEU A 130 9.40 -9.94 9.37
C LEU A 130 10.52 -9.14 8.70
N ARG A 131 11.76 -9.44 9.08
CA ARG A 131 13.00 -8.83 8.56
C ARG A 131 13.11 -7.35 8.93
N GLY A 132 13.60 -6.49 8.03
CA GLY A 132 13.90 -5.09 8.33
C GLY A 132 12.61 -4.30 8.58
N ASN A 133 12.11 -4.30 9.81
CA ASN A 133 10.94 -3.53 10.20
C ASN A 133 11.25 -2.02 10.08
N PRO A 134 10.55 -1.27 9.20
CA PRO A 134 10.82 0.15 8.99
C PRO A 134 10.40 1.03 10.18
N PHE A 135 9.56 0.53 11.09
CA PHE A 135 8.97 1.32 12.17
C PHE A 135 9.83 1.37 13.45
N ARG A 136 11.01 0.75 13.44
CA ARG A 136 11.93 0.73 14.59
C ARG A 136 12.93 1.89 14.62
N TYR A 137 12.96 2.70 13.56
CA TYR A 137 13.92 3.78 13.36
C TYR A 137 13.36 5.14 13.80
N PRO A 138 14.20 6.12 14.14
CA PRO A 138 15.68 6.10 14.11
C PRO A 138 16.27 5.22 15.23
N ASP A 139 17.31 4.44 14.91
CA ASP A 139 18.11 3.64 15.88
C ASP A 139 19.19 4.49 16.55
#